data_AF-A0A345HPV0-F1
#
_entry.id   AF-A0A345HPV0-F1
#
_cell.length_a   1.000
_cell.length_b   1.000
_cell.length_c   1.000
_cell.angle_alpha   90.00
_cell.angle_beta   90.00
_cell.angle_gamma   90.00
#
_symmetry.space_group_name_H-M   'P 1'
#
loop_
_entity.id
_entity.type
_entity.pdbx_description
1 polymer ?
#
loop_
_entity_poly.entity_id
_entity_poly.type
_entity_poly.pdbx_seq_one_letter_code
_entity_poly.pdbx_strand_id
1 'polypeptide(L)'
;MQSATVTYSRAITVAPGKYAPGHLGELTPYLPFAAVDEVLEEAGRLGQRRRDLPTRVGVYWVLALALFGCGYRAGWNRLTAGLAHVAEVPMPSVTALAGLRHRVGTEPVKALFTAVSGPLAIPGSTPGSFYRGRRVVAFDGCSSIKVRDLPCNRRWLEKIRHAVGWAGYPSLMLMTLVETGTRSIIGAGFGSLRHGERHYAHSLLPLLDTSMLLLADRGFDGNDFLAQTDATGAAFLIRLKSARRPTIEQRLPDGSYLTRLGHLTVRVIEASITTTCADGTHWTSNYRLATNLLDEGPDPAERLLALYHERWEIEVTYLALRHTLMKGRVLSSGTPDGIRQEMWALLTVYQLLRTAMTDAAATTGLDPDRMSFTRALEAAQLSVINATGITPTTTSPGPDTGPGTHSPPDSIHRTLLAHPLPPRRPRTSTRKVKSPISRYHTAPQTGRPARSTPVTEITLTIHHPGNPAPPPTTPPAPPRRPTRLDQIINAIHNNPDHTWTPKEITRAINYQGSSGTLVTQLTQWVTKGFLHKIAHGIYTPPPPTTNTTNP
;
A
#
# COMPACT_ATOMS: atom_id res chain seq x y z
N MET A 1 -44.33 2.93 5.57
CA MET A 1 -42.88 2.96 5.89
C MET A 1 -42.66 2.17 7.16
N GLN A 2 -42.34 0.88 7.07
CA GLN A 2 -41.91 0.08 8.23
C GLN A 2 -40.39 0.20 8.33
N SER A 3 -39.91 0.82 9.40
CA SER A 3 -38.48 0.91 9.71
C SER A 3 -38.04 -0.46 10.25
N ALA A 4 -37.08 -1.10 9.62
CA ALA A 4 -36.48 -2.33 10.13
C ALA A 4 -35.56 -1.98 11.31
N THR A 5 -36.05 -2.16 12.53
CA THR A 5 -35.21 -2.10 13.74
C THR A 5 -34.40 -3.38 13.83
N VAL A 6 -33.10 -3.31 13.56
CA VAL A 6 -32.16 -4.41 13.87
C VAL A 6 -31.64 -4.19 15.28
N THR A 7 -31.95 -5.12 16.19
CA THR A 7 -31.50 -5.11 17.58
C THR A 7 -30.26 -5.99 17.74
N TYR A 8 -29.13 -5.39 18.12
CA TYR A 8 -27.93 -6.13 18.53
C TYR A 8 -27.87 -6.19 20.07
N SER A 9 -28.13 -7.35 20.65
CA SER A 9 -27.90 -7.60 22.09
C SER A 9 -26.47 -8.11 22.28
N ARG A 10 -25.66 -7.40 23.09
CA ARG A 10 -24.25 -7.73 23.32
C ARG A 10 -24.05 -8.29 24.73
N ALA A 11 -23.85 -9.61 24.85
CA ALA A 11 -23.41 -10.24 26.09
C ALA A 11 -21.90 -10.10 26.25
N ILE A 12 -21.45 -9.55 27.38
CA ILE A 12 -20.02 -9.43 27.71
C ILE A 12 -19.65 -10.66 28.55
N THR A 13 -18.82 -11.53 27.99
CA THR A 13 -18.21 -12.64 28.75
C THR A 13 -16.92 -12.14 29.37
N VAL A 14 -16.79 -12.24 30.69
CA VAL A 14 -15.55 -11.97 31.43
C VAL A 14 -14.80 -13.29 31.59
N ALA A 15 -13.51 -13.33 31.27
CA ALA A 15 -12.70 -14.52 31.51
C ALA A 15 -12.24 -14.56 32.99
N PRO A 16 -12.63 -15.56 33.81
CA PRO A 16 -12.27 -15.58 35.22
C PRO A 16 -10.83 -16.05 35.47
N GLY A 17 -10.25 -15.62 36.60
CA GLY A 17 -8.96 -16.09 37.11
C GLY A 17 -7.78 -15.79 36.17
N LYS A 18 -6.94 -16.80 35.89
CA LYS A 18 -5.70 -16.67 35.08
C LYS A 18 -5.93 -16.18 33.64
N TYR A 19 -7.17 -16.17 33.15
CA TYR A 19 -7.53 -15.65 31.83
C TYR A 19 -7.97 -14.18 31.84
N ALA A 20 -8.20 -13.59 33.02
CA ALA A 20 -8.69 -12.22 33.14
C ALA A 20 -7.87 -11.19 32.36
N PRO A 21 -6.52 -11.27 32.28
CA PRO A 21 -5.73 -10.35 31.47
C PRO A 21 -5.97 -10.44 29.94
N GLY A 22 -6.61 -11.49 29.44
CA GLY A 22 -6.79 -11.70 28.01
C GLY A 22 -8.00 -10.96 27.45
N HIS A 23 -7.92 -9.63 27.28
CA HIS A 23 -8.98 -8.81 26.69
C HIS A 23 -8.43 -7.68 25.80
N LEU A 24 -9.33 -7.00 25.08
CA LEU A 24 -9.06 -5.73 24.40
C LEU A 24 -10.07 -4.63 24.81
N GLY A 25 -10.61 -4.73 26.02
CA GLY A 25 -11.61 -3.78 26.52
C GLY A 25 -12.86 -3.87 25.64
N GLU A 26 -13.41 -2.74 25.22
CA GLU A 26 -14.58 -2.70 24.33
C GLU A 26 -14.29 -3.17 22.90
N LEU A 27 -13.04 -3.44 22.52
CA LEU A 27 -12.74 -4.14 21.26
C LEU A 27 -12.90 -5.67 21.35
N THR A 28 -12.98 -6.23 22.57
CA THR A 28 -13.06 -7.70 22.78
C THR A 28 -14.21 -8.35 22.01
N PRO A 29 -15.39 -7.73 21.86
CA PRO A 29 -16.49 -8.36 21.12
C PRO A 29 -16.30 -8.42 19.61
N TYR A 30 -15.39 -7.62 19.05
CA TYR A 30 -14.94 -7.76 17.66
C TYR A 30 -13.87 -8.86 17.49
N LEU A 31 -13.29 -9.34 18.61
CA LEU A 31 -12.38 -10.48 18.64
C LEU A 31 -12.68 -11.37 19.87
N PRO A 32 -13.78 -12.15 19.83
CA PRO A 32 -14.24 -12.91 20.97
C PRO A 32 -13.25 -14.02 21.35
N PHE A 33 -13.31 -14.47 22.61
CA PHE A 33 -12.40 -15.50 23.12
C PHE A 33 -12.45 -16.80 22.31
N ALA A 34 -13.64 -17.21 21.86
CA ALA A 34 -13.84 -18.41 21.05
C ALA A 34 -13.02 -18.36 19.75
N ALA A 35 -13.06 -17.23 19.03
CA ALA A 35 -12.26 -17.05 17.81
C ALA A 35 -10.75 -17.15 18.10
N VAL A 36 -10.29 -16.68 19.26
CA VAL A 36 -8.88 -16.83 19.68
C VAL A 36 -8.55 -18.27 20.06
N ASP A 37 -9.49 -19.01 20.64
CA ASP A 37 -9.27 -20.42 20.97
C ASP A 37 -9.21 -21.29 19.71
N GLU A 38 -10.12 -21.06 18.76
CA GLU A 38 -10.20 -21.81 17.49
C GLU A 38 -8.88 -21.71 16.70
N VAL A 39 -8.36 -20.49 16.49
CA VAL A 39 -7.06 -20.31 15.79
C VAL A 39 -5.88 -20.89 16.56
N LEU A 40 -5.96 -20.94 17.89
CA LEU A 40 -4.92 -21.56 18.71
C LEU A 40 -5.00 -23.07 18.64
N GLU A 41 -6.20 -23.64 18.55
CA GLU A 41 -6.43 -25.06 18.36
C GLU A 41 -5.96 -25.53 16.98
N GLU A 42 -6.38 -24.83 15.91
CA GLU A 42 -5.98 -25.13 14.52
C GLU A 42 -4.46 -25.14 14.35
N ALA A 43 -3.77 -24.19 15.00
CA ALA A 43 -2.30 -24.10 14.97
C ALA A 43 -1.59 -25.04 15.97
N GLY A 44 -2.32 -25.88 16.70
CA GLY A 44 -1.77 -26.78 17.72
C GLY A 44 -1.09 -26.05 18.90
N ARG A 45 -1.51 -24.81 19.19
CA ARG A 45 -0.97 -23.93 20.24
C ARG A 45 -1.88 -23.78 21.46
N LEU A 46 -3.06 -24.40 21.45
CA LEU A 46 -3.92 -24.49 22.62
C LEU A 46 -3.18 -25.29 23.71
N GLY A 47 -3.00 -24.67 24.88
CA GLY A 47 -2.24 -25.30 25.95
C GLY A 47 -3.00 -26.48 26.56
N GLN A 48 -2.42 -27.67 26.52
CA GLN A 48 -2.96 -28.87 27.19
C GLN A 48 -2.94 -28.78 28.73
N ARG A 49 -2.19 -27.82 29.29
CA ARG A 49 -2.06 -27.58 30.75
C ARG A 49 -2.53 -26.16 31.09
N ARG A 50 -3.22 -26.01 32.22
CA ARG A 50 -3.61 -24.70 32.77
C ARG A 50 -2.39 -23.97 33.37
N ARG A 51 -1.69 -23.18 32.54
CA ARG A 51 -0.50 -22.40 32.91
C ARG A 51 -0.87 -21.08 33.59
N ASP A 52 0.09 -20.49 34.32
CA ASP A 52 -0.03 -19.13 34.89
C ASP A 52 -0.11 -18.04 33.82
N LEU A 53 0.41 -18.33 32.62
CA LEU A 53 0.28 -17.51 31.42
C LEU A 53 -0.32 -18.33 30.28
N PRO A 54 -1.66 -18.39 30.20
CA PRO A 54 -2.36 -19.07 29.11
C PRO A 54 -2.02 -18.48 27.74
N THR A 55 -1.97 -19.32 26.70
CA THR A 55 -1.65 -18.86 25.34
C THR A 55 -2.68 -17.85 24.80
N ARG A 56 -3.98 -18.02 25.14
CA ARG A 56 -5.05 -17.05 24.84
C ARG A 56 -4.71 -15.65 25.35
N VAL A 57 -4.28 -15.53 26.61
CA VAL A 57 -3.83 -14.25 27.18
C VAL A 57 -2.64 -13.70 26.41
N GLY A 58 -1.72 -14.58 26.00
CA GLY A 58 -0.58 -14.22 25.14
C GLY A 58 -0.98 -13.59 23.82
N VAL A 59 -2.05 -14.07 23.17
CA VAL A 59 -2.57 -13.47 21.93
C VAL A 59 -3.03 -12.03 22.19
N TYR A 60 -3.92 -11.83 23.16
CA TYR A 60 -4.41 -10.49 23.50
C TYR A 60 -3.30 -9.54 23.92
N TRP A 61 -2.31 -10.04 24.66
CA TRP A 61 -1.12 -9.26 25.01
C TRP A 61 -0.27 -8.90 23.79
N VAL A 62 -0.08 -9.80 22.81
CA VAL A 62 0.60 -9.47 21.54
C VAL A 62 -0.16 -8.39 20.77
N LEU A 63 -1.49 -8.44 20.74
CA LEU A 63 -2.32 -7.39 20.14
C LEU A 63 -2.23 -6.07 20.93
N ALA A 64 -2.16 -6.13 22.26
CA ALA A 64 -1.94 -4.95 23.10
C ALA A 64 -0.58 -4.29 22.80
N LEU A 65 0.49 -5.07 22.57
CA LEU A 65 1.78 -4.51 22.13
C LEU A 65 1.64 -3.75 20.80
N ALA A 66 0.85 -4.27 19.86
CA ALA A 66 0.57 -3.59 18.60
C ALA A 66 -0.27 -2.31 18.79
N LEU A 67 -1.30 -2.35 19.64
CA LEU A 67 -2.16 -1.22 19.98
C LEU A 67 -1.40 -0.08 20.65
N PHE A 68 -0.49 -0.41 21.57
CA PHE A 68 0.20 0.57 22.42
C PHE A 68 1.59 0.97 21.92
N GLY A 69 2.25 0.14 21.11
CA GLY A 69 3.59 0.39 20.62
C GLY A 69 4.68 0.44 21.69
N CYS A 70 4.53 -0.36 22.74
CA CYS A 70 5.40 -0.33 23.91
C CYS A 70 6.16 -1.66 24.09
N GLY A 71 7.13 -1.67 25.02
CA GLY A 71 7.87 -2.87 25.39
C GLY A 71 7.04 -3.85 26.23
N TYR A 72 7.53 -5.08 26.38
CA TYR A 72 6.78 -6.21 26.97
C TYR A 72 6.13 -5.91 28.32
N ARG A 73 6.90 -5.38 29.28
CA ARG A 73 6.40 -5.07 30.63
C ARG A 73 5.38 -3.94 30.61
N ALA A 74 5.62 -2.90 29.81
CA ALA A 74 4.67 -1.80 29.66
C ALA A 74 3.36 -2.27 28.99
N GLY A 75 3.44 -3.18 28.02
CA GLY A 75 2.27 -3.78 27.40
C GLY A 75 1.44 -4.60 28.37
N TRP A 76 2.10 -5.42 29.21
CA TRP A 76 1.44 -6.17 30.27
C TRP A 76 0.76 -5.23 31.27
N ASN A 77 1.49 -4.24 31.80
CA ASN A 77 0.95 -3.28 32.77
C ASN A 77 -0.27 -2.53 32.23
N ARG A 78 -0.26 -2.12 30.96
CA ARG A 78 -1.41 -1.43 30.33
C ARG A 78 -2.59 -2.37 30.14
N LEU A 79 -2.34 -3.63 29.79
CA LEU A 79 -3.39 -4.64 29.65
C LEU A 79 -4.07 -4.96 30.98
N THR A 80 -3.32 -4.90 32.09
CA THR A 80 -3.81 -5.37 33.40
C THR A 80 -4.14 -4.27 34.39
N ALA A 81 -3.91 -2.99 34.04
CA ALA A 81 -4.06 -1.86 34.96
C ALA A 81 -5.46 -1.80 35.61
N GLY A 82 -6.52 -1.90 34.80
CA GLY A 82 -7.91 -1.85 35.28
C GLY A 82 -8.40 -3.13 35.96
N LEU A 83 -7.61 -4.20 35.97
CA LEU A 83 -7.99 -5.49 36.55
C LEU A 83 -7.60 -5.64 38.04
N ALA A 84 -6.84 -4.70 38.60
CA ALA A 84 -6.30 -4.81 39.96
C ALA A 84 -7.37 -5.00 41.04
N HIS A 85 -8.61 -4.55 40.78
CA HIS A 85 -9.74 -4.63 41.72
C HIS A 85 -10.64 -5.86 41.53
N VAL A 86 -10.46 -6.63 40.46
CA VAL A 86 -11.35 -7.75 40.06
C VAL A 86 -10.65 -9.10 39.98
N ALA A 87 -9.32 -9.13 39.85
CA ALA A 87 -8.56 -10.36 39.84
C ALA A 87 -7.16 -10.16 40.41
N GLU A 88 -6.62 -11.18 41.07
CA GLU A 88 -5.19 -11.26 41.35
C GLU A 88 -4.46 -11.51 40.03
N VAL A 89 -3.82 -10.47 39.50
CA VAL A 89 -3.09 -10.55 38.24
C VAL A 89 -1.60 -10.76 38.51
N PRO A 90 -0.99 -11.87 38.05
CA PRO A 90 0.44 -12.09 38.25
C PRO A 90 1.24 -11.02 37.52
N MET A 91 2.45 -10.75 38.01
CA MET A 91 3.40 -9.83 37.40
C MET A 91 4.57 -10.61 36.78
N PRO A 92 4.50 -10.98 35.48
CA PRO A 92 5.49 -11.84 34.88
C PRO A 92 6.81 -11.11 34.62
N SER A 93 7.91 -11.87 34.66
CA SER A 93 9.20 -11.36 34.20
C SER A 93 9.19 -11.13 32.69
N VAL A 94 10.09 -10.26 32.19
CA VAL A 94 10.26 -10.03 30.75
C VAL A 94 10.60 -11.33 30.02
N THR A 95 11.38 -12.22 30.65
CA THR A 95 11.70 -13.55 30.12
C THR A 95 10.47 -14.43 29.99
N ALA A 96 9.56 -14.42 30.98
CA ALA A 96 8.31 -15.17 30.91
C ALA A 96 7.39 -14.65 29.79
N LEU A 97 7.31 -13.32 29.60
CA LEU A 97 6.57 -12.70 28.50
C LEU A 97 7.19 -13.01 27.12
N ALA A 98 8.52 -12.99 27.02
CA ALA A 98 9.22 -13.42 25.80
C ALA A 98 8.92 -14.89 25.47
N GLY A 99 8.93 -15.76 26.48
CA GLY A 99 8.54 -17.17 26.35
C GLY A 99 7.08 -17.34 25.96
N LEU A 100 6.16 -16.54 26.52
CA LEU A 100 4.75 -16.53 26.14
C LEU A 100 4.58 -16.16 24.66
N ARG A 101 5.24 -15.09 24.23
CA ARG A 101 5.22 -14.64 22.83
C ARG A 101 5.67 -15.73 21.85
N HIS A 102 6.75 -16.44 22.21
CA HIS A 102 7.29 -17.54 21.42
C HIS A 102 6.32 -18.73 21.36
N ARG A 103 5.66 -19.06 22.47
CA ARG A 103 4.63 -20.11 22.51
C ARG A 103 3.44 -19.79 21.60
N VAL A 104 2.96 -18.54 21.60
CA VAL A 104 1.90 -18.07 20.69
C VAL A 104 2.32 -18.29 19.23
N GLY A 105 3.52 -17.86 18.86
CA GLY A 105 4.02 -18.01 17.49
C GLY A 105 3.31 -17.11 16.47
N THR A 106 3.77 -17.15 15.22
CA THR A 106 3.28 -16.27 14.15
C THR A 106 1.97 -16.75 13.53
N GLU A 107 1.81 -18.07 13.40
CA GLU A 107 0.72 -18.71 12.68
C GLU A 107 -0.67 -18.37 13.26
N PRO A 108 -0.95 -18.50 14.58
CA PRO A 108 -2.24 -18.08 15.13
C PRO A 108 -2.54 -16.59 14.89
N VAL A 109 -1.53 -15.72 14.96
CA VAL A 109 -1.74 -14.27 14.76
C VAL A 109 -2.06 -13.95 13.30
N LYS A 110 -1.51 -14.71 12.35
CA LYS A 110 -1.89 -14.62 10.93
C LYS A 110 -3.32 -15.15 10.72
N ALA A 111 -3.66 -16.28 11.31
CA ALA A 111 -5.00 -16.85 11.23
C ALA A 111 -6.04 -15.87 11.82
N LEU A 112 -5.74 -15.21 12.93
CA LEU A 112 -6.57 -14.14 13.50
C LEU A 112 -6.80 -13.00 12.55
N PHE A 113 -5.73 -12.47 11.94
CA PHE A 113 -5.89 -11.43 10.93
C PHE A 113 -6.81 -11.91 9.81
N THR A 114 -6.61 -13.13 9.32
CA THR A 114 -7.42 -13.72 8.24
C THR A 114 -8.89 -13.81 8.63
N ALA A 115 -9.19 -14.20 9.87
CA ALA A 115 -10.55 -14.32 10.39
C ALA A 115 -11.28 -12.97 10.54
N VAL A 116 -10.56 -11.89 10.88
CA VAL A 116 -11.17 -10.56 11.07
C VAL A 116 -11.05 -9.65 9.84
N SER A 117 -10.14 -9.96 8.92
CA SER A 117 -9.97 -9.25 7.65
C SER A 117 -11.14 -9.53 6.72
N GLY A 118 -11.45 -8.56 5.87
CA GLY A 118 -12.57 -8.65 4.97
C GLY A 118 -13.25 -7.31 4.78
N PRO A 119 -14.17 -7.25 3.82
CA PRO A 119 -14.97 -6.06 3.57
C PRO A 119 -15.98 -5.83 4.71
N LEU A 120 -16.23 -4.56 5.04
CA LEU A 120 -17.17 -4.18 6.10
C LEU A 120 -18.42 -3.46 5.56
N ALA A 121 -18.38 -2.92 4.34
CA ALA A 121 -19.51 -2.18 3.81
C ALA A 121 -20.70 -3.10 3.52
N ILE A 122 -21.89 -2.62 3.86
CA ILE A 122 -23.16 -3.30 3.61
C ILE A 122 -23.81 -2.64 2.38
N PRO A 123 -24.15 -3.41 1.33
CA PRO A 123 -24.82 -2.87 0.15
C PRO A 123 -26.07 -2.07 0.52
N GLY A 124 -26.19 -0.86 -0.01
CA GLY A 124 -27.33 0.04 0.24
C GLY A 124 -27.33 0.77 1.59
N SER A 125 -26.49 0.38 2.55
CA SER A 125 -26.43 1.01 3.87
C SER A 125 -25.14 1.77 4.15
N THR A 126 -24.04 1.43 3.47
CA THR A 126 -22.74 2.11 3.66
C THR A 126 -22.47 3.08 2.50
N PRO A 127 -22.55 4.41 2.75
CA PRO A 127 -22.28 5.41 1.72
C PRO A 127 -20.87 5.27 1.12
N GLY A 128 -20.70 5.66 -0.15
CA GLY A 128 -19.39 5.76 -0.80
C GLY A 128 -18.66 4.44 -1.10
N SER A 129 -19.22 3.28 -0.72
CA SER A 129 -18.50 1.99 -0.77
C SER A 129 -18.74 1.18 -2.05
N PHE A 130 -19.74 1.54 -2.85
CA PHE A 130 -20.16 0.76 -4.03
C PHE A 130 -20.31 1.63 -5.28
N TYR A 131 -19.92 1.09 -6.43
CA TYR A 131 -20.18 1.64 -7.75
C TYR A 131 -21.05 0.65 -8.54
N ARG A 132 -22.28 1.05 -8.87
CA ARG A 132 -23.26 0.19 -9.59
C ARG A 132 -23.39 -1.23 -9.00
N GLY A 133 -23.46 -1.32 -7.68
CA GLY A 133 -23.55 -2.59 -6.95
C GLY A 133 -22.22 -3.33 -6.77
N ARG A 134 -21.13 -2.89 -7.42
CA ARG A 134 -19.79 -3.45 -7.22
C ARG A 134 -19.09 -2.77 -6.06
N ARG A 135 -18.51 -3.55 -5.15
CA ARG A 135 -17.70 -3.04 -4.04
C ARG A 135 -16.42 -2.42 -4.58
N VAL A 136 -16.14 -1.18 -4.18
CA VAL A 136 -14.94 -0.49 -4.64
C VAL A 136 -13.76 -0.87 -3.76
N VAL A 137 -12.73 -1.45 -4.38
CA VAL A 137 -11.53 -1.93 -3.69
C VAL A 137 -10.30 -1.35 -4.35
N ALA A 138 -9.17 -1.29 -3.64
CA ALA A 138 -7.93 -0.74 -4.16
C ALA A 138 -6.72 -1.61 -3.82
N PHE A 139 -5.78 -1.68 -4.77
CA PHE A 139 -4.41 -2.14 -4.52
C PHE A 139 -3.45 -0.97 -4.41
N ASP A 140 -2.55 -1.07 -3.43
CA ASP A 140 -1.40 -0.19 -3.27
C ASP A 140 -0.42 -0.84 -2.30
N GLY A 141 0.86 -0.51 -2.44
CA GLY A 141 1.97 -1.02 -1.67
C GLY A 141 2.69 0.06 -0.86
N CYS A 142 3.14 -0.32 0.32
CA CYS A 142 3.97 0.48 1.19
C CYS A 142 5.34 -0.17 1.42
N SER A 143 6.40 0.54 1.02
CA SER A 143 7.80 0.13 1.23
C SER A 143 8.51 0.80 2.42
N SER A 144 7.81 1.60 3.22
CA SER A 144 8.46 2.46 4.22
C SER A 144 8.47 1.90 5.64
N ILE A 145 7.90 0.73 5.89
CA ILE A 145 7.91 0.09 7.22
C ILE A 145 9.35 -0.30 7.52
N LYS A 146 9.86 0.09 8.69
CA LYS A 146 11.26 -0.15 9.09
C LYS A 146 11.33 -1.31 10.06
N VAL A 147 12.39 -2.10 9.92
CA VAL A 147 12.66 -3.27 10.77
C VAL A 147 14.01 -3.09 11.47
N ARG A 148 14.12 -3.58 12.71
CA ARG A 148 15.37 -3.52 13.47
C ARG A 148 16.54 -4.10 12.68
N ASP A 149 17.63 -3.33 12.59
CA ASP A 149 18.83 -3.71 11.83
C ASP A 149 19.65 -4.76 12.59
N LEU A 150 19.31 -6.03 12.37
CA LEU A 150 20.01 -7.20 12.90
C LEU A 150 20.39 -8.14 11.75
N PRO A 151 21.48 -8.93 11.85
CA PRO A 151 21.95 -9.79 10.76
C PRO A 151 20.87 -10.73 10.20
N CYS A 152 20.06 -11.35 11.06
CA CYS A 152 18.94 -12.21 10.68
C CYS A 152 17.86 -11.49 9.86
N ASN A 153 17.47 -10.27 10.26
CA ASN A 153 16.49 -9.46 9.55
C ASN A 153 17.06 -8.92 8.23
N ARG A 154 18.35 -8.56 8.21
CA ARG A 154 19.07 -8.17 6.98
C ARG A 154 19.15 -9.30 5.97
N ARG A 155 19.36 -10.55 6.42
CA ARG A 155 19.38 -11.72 5.54
C ARG A 155 18.05 -11.96 4.84
N TRP A 156 16.95 -11.55 5.46
CA TRP A 156 15.60 -11.67 4.89
C TRP A 156 15.19 -10.47 4.02
N LEU A 157 15.35 -9.24 4.53
CA LEU A 157 14.79 -8.02 3.90
C LEU A 157 15.83 -7.17 3.16
N GLU A 158 17.09 -7.31 3.54
CA GLU A 158 18.21 -6.47 3.11
C GLU A 158 18.04 -4.98 3.40
N LYS A 159 19.01 -4.17 2.97
CA LYS A 159 18.97 -2.71 3.05
C LYS A 159 18.86 -2.15 1.65
N ILE A 160 18.06 -1.11 1.48
CA ILE A 160 17.94 -0.42 0.19
C ILE A 160 19.23 0.38 -0.05
N ARG A 161 19.83 0.25 -1.24
CA ARG A 161 20.91 1.13 -1.70
C ARG A 161 20.30 2.29 -2.48
N HIS A 162 20.37 3.49 -1.92
CA HIS A 162 20.03 4.74 -2.60
C HIS A 162 21.27 5.30 -3.32
N ALA A 163 21.07 6.27 -4.22
CA ALA A 163 22.16 6.92 -4.95
C ALA A 163 23.24 7.53 -4.02
N VAL A 164 22.82 8.00 -2.83
CA VAL A 164 23.67 8.66 -1.84
C VAL A 164 24.08 7.76 -0.66
N GLY A 165 23.78 6.46 -0.72
CA GLY A 165 24.19 5.49 0.30
C GLY A 165 23.12 4.46 0.69
N TRP A 166 23.46 3.60 1.64
CA TRP A 166 22.53 2.59 2.18
C TRP A 166 21.51 3.22 3.12
N ALA A 167 20.26 2.74 3.06
CA ALA A 167 19.22 3.11 4.01
C ALA A 167 19.65 2.77 5.45
N GLY A 168 19.22 3.56 6.44
CA GLY A 168 19.59 3.32 7.85
C GLY A 168 19.11 1.95 8.38
N TYR A 169 17.90 1.55 8.01
CA TYR A 169 17.26 0.29 8.45
C TYR A 169 16.78 -0.54 7.25
N PRO A 170 16.73 -1.87 7.37
CA PRO A 170 15.94 -2.72 6.50
C PRO A 170 14.48 -2.25 6.42
N SER A 171 13.85 -2.48 5.26
CA SER A 171 12.46 -2.12 5.03
C SER A 171 11.62 -3.33 4.66
N LEU A 172 10.38 -3.34 5.17
CA LEU A 172 9.36 -4.31 4.80
C LEU A 172 8.46 -3.70 3.73
N MET A 173 8.22 -4.45 2.66
CA MET A 173 7.17 -4.14 1.69
C MET A 173 5.87 -4.76 2.17
N LEU A 174 4.85 -3.94 2.39
CA LEU A 174 3.47 -4.34 2.66
C LEU A 174 2.64 -4.02 1.42
N MET A 175 1.80 -4.96 1.01
CA MET A 175 0.80 -4.83 -0.05
C MET A 175 -0.56 -5.15 0.57
N THR A 176 -1.59 -4.37 0.25
CA THR A 176 -2.94 -4.59 0.77
C THR A 176 -3.98 -4.46 -0.32
N LEU A 177 -5.00 -5.31 -0.24
CA LEU A 177 -6.30 -5.08 -0.88
C LEU A 177 -7.21 -4.42 0.15
N VAL A 178 -7.74 -3.24 -0.16
CA VAL A 178 -8.55 -2.44 0.77
C VAL A 178 -9.89 -2.11 0.15
N GLU A 179 -10.97 -2.24 0.91
CA GLU A 179 -12.25 -1.62 0.57
C GLU A 179 -12.14 -0.10 0.79
N THR A 180 -12.36 0.70 -0.25
CA THR A 180 -12.07 2.15 -0.17
C THR A 180 -13.01 2.89 0.79
N GLY A 181 -14.30 2.56 0.80
CA GLY A 181 -15.30 3.29 1.57
C GLY A 181 -15.25 3.06 3.09
N THR A 182 -14.83 1.90 3.56
CA THR A 182 -14.63 1.63 5.02
C THR A 182 -13.17 1.68 5.42
N ARG A 183 -12.27 1.64 4.44
CA ARG A 183 -10.82 1.47 4.60
C ARG A 183 -10.45 0.18 5.36
N SER A 184 -11.31 -0.84 5.28
CA SER A 184 -11.05 -2.18 5.80
C SER A 184 -10.07 -2.94 4.91
N ILE A 185 -9.22 -3.77 5.52
CA ILE A 185 -8.25 -4.58 4.77
C ILE A 185 -8.92 -5.92 4.47
N ILE A 186 -9.07 -6.21 3.18
CA ILE A 186 -9.58 -7.50 2.68
C ILE A 186 -8.47 -8.55 2.70
N GLY A 187 -7.24 -8.13 2.36
CA GLY A 187 -6.08 -9.01 2.37
C GLY A 187 -4.77 -8.25 2.42
N ALA A 188 -3.72 -8.91 2.91
CA ALA A 188 -2.40 -8.32 3.01
C ALA A 188 -1.30 -9.35 2.70
N GLY A 189 -0.26 -8.91 2.00
CA GLY A 189 0.96 -9.67 1.75
C GLY A 189 2.18 -8.80 2.05
N PHE A 190 3.23 -9.36 2.64
CA PHE A 190 4.41 -8.57 2.96
C PHE A 190 5.72 -9.36 3.02
N GLY A 191 6.84 -8.68 2.80
CA GLY A 191 8.17 -9.27 2.85
C GLY A 191 9.26 -8.38 2.28
N SER A 192 10.25 -9.01 1.63
CA SER A 192 11.38 -8.33 1.00
C SER A 192 10.93 -7.43 -0.16
N LEU A 193 11.56 -6.27 -0.27
CA LEU A 193 11.34 -5.32 -1.37
C LEU A 193 11.84 -5.85 -2.72
N ARG A 194 12.72 -6.86 -2.74
CA ARG A 194 13.31 -7.42 -3.96
C ARG A 194 12.26 -7.98 -4.92
N HIS A 195 11.19 -8.54 -4.39
CA HIS A 195 10.11 -9.10 -5.20
C HIS A 195 9.28 -8.00 -5.89
N GLY A 196 9.32 -6.78 -5.35
CA GLY A 196 8.54 -5.67 -5.86
C GLY A 196 7.05 -5.78 -5.53
N GLU A 197 6.36 -4.67 -5.75
CA GLU A 197 4.97 -4.48 -5.34
C GLU A 197 4.00 -5.42 -6.07
N ARG A 198 4.22 -5.61 -7.38
CA ARG A 198 3.41 -6.49 -8.23
C ARG A 198 3.42 -7.94 -7.76
N HIS A 199 4.55 -8.45 -7.25
CA HIS A 199 4.64 -9.82 -6.77
C HIS A 199 3.63 -10.09 -5.63
N TYR A 200 3.57 -9.19 -4.65
CA TYR A 200 2.61 -9.34 -3.56
C TYR A 200 1.18 -9.08 -4.02
N ALA A 201 0.94 -8.17 -4.97
CA ALA A 201 -0.40 -7.97 -5.51
C ALA A 201 -0.92 -9.21 -6.24
N HIS A 202 -0.07 -9.91 -7.01
CA HIS A 202 -0.44 -11.18 -7.65
C HIS A 202 -0.91 -12.22 -6.62
N SER A 203 -0.29 -12.27 -5.44
CA SER A 203 -0.71 -13.18 -4.37
C SER A 203 -2.08 -12.86 -3.76
N LEU A 204 -2.59 -11.64 -3.97
CA LEU A 204 -3.88 -11.17 -3.49
C LEU A 204 -4.97 -11.15 -4.57
N LEU A 205 -4.64 -11.38 -5.85
CA LEU A 205 -5.62 -11.47 -6.93
C LEU A 205 -6.74 -12.49 -6.66
N PRO A 206 -6.49 -13.66 -6.05
CA PRO A 206 -7.56 -14.62 -5.74
C PRO A 206 -8.63 -14.11 -4.76
N LEU A 207 -8.43 -12.96 -4.11
CA LEU A 207 -9.42 -12.32 -3.25
C LEU A 207 -10.41 -11.43 -4.02
N LEU A 208 -10.16 -11.18 -5.30
CA LEU A 208 -11.06 -10.45 -6.17
C LEU A 208 -12.11 -11.40 -6.75
N ASP A 209 -13.32 -10.86 -6.94
CA ASP A 209 -14.43 -11.60 -7.55
C ASP A 209 -15.32 -10.66 -8.39
N THR A 210 -16.34 -11.24 -9.00
CA THR A 210 -17.31 -10.53 -9.87
C THR A 210 -18.12 -9.45 -9.16
N SER A 211 -18.11 -9.37 -7.83
CA SER A 211 -18.78 -8.34 -7.06
C SER A 211 -17.90 -7.09 -6.83
N MET A 212 -16.64 -7.10 -7.27
CA MET A 212 -15.68 -6.03 -6.99
C MET A 212 -15.36 -5.16 -8.21
N LEU A 213 -14.96 -3.92 -7.93
CA LEU A 213 -14.31 -3.00 -8.86
C LEU A 213 -12.96 -2.57 -8.27
N LEU A 214 -11.87 -3.03 -8.87
CA LEU A 214 -10.50 -2.75 -8.43
C LEU A 214 -9.98 -1.42 -8.99
N LEU A 215 -9.51 -0.54 -8.10
CA LEU A 215 -8.74 0.66 -8.42
C LEU A 215 -7.25 0.40 -8.19
N ALA A 216 -6.40 0.66 -9.18
CA ALA A 216 -4.95 0.54 -9.00
C ALA A 216 -4.17 1.62 -9.77
N ASP A 217 -2.98 1.92 -9.27
CA ASP A 217 -2.12 2.95 -9.85
C ASP A 217 -1.31 2.42 -11.06
N ARG A 218 -0.47 3.30 -11.63
CA ARG A 218 0.36 2.99 -12.79
C ARG A 218 1.50 2.01 -12.54
N GLY A 219 1.71 1.57 -11.30
CA GLY A 219 2.59 0.47 -10.94
C GLY A 219 2.07 -0.89 -11.46
N PHE A 220 0.77 -0.97 -11.74
CA PHE A 220 0.05 -2.20 -12.09
C PHE A 220 -0.37 -2.30 -13.57
N ASP A 221 0.27 -1.53 -14.46
CA ASP A 221 -0.13 -1.41 -15.87
C ASP A 221 0.40 -2.51 -16.82
N GLY A 222 0.93 -3.62 -16.27
CA GLY A 222 1.48 -4.74 -17.05
C GLY A 222 0.38 -5.62 -17.65
N ASN A 223 0.54 -6.05 -18.91
CA ASN A 223 -0.46 -6.86 -19.63
C ASN A 223 -0.91 -8.09 -18.84
N ASP A 224 0.04 -8.85 -18.27
CA ASP A 224 -0.27 -10.07 -17.52
C ASP A 224 -1.07 -9.77 -16.25
N PHE A 225 -0.78 -8.66 -15.57
CA PHE A 225 -1.53 -8.26 -14.37
C PHE A 225 -2.96 -7.85 -14.72
N LEU A 226 -3.15 -7.09 -15.81
CA LEU A 226 -4.48 -6.71 -16.29
C LEU A 226 -5.30 -7.95 -16.69
N ALA A 227 -4.71 -8.88 -17.44
CA ALA A 227 -5.36 -10.12 -17.84
C ALA A 227 -5.70 -11.03 -16.66
N GLN A 228 -4.80 -11.17 -15.68
CA GLN A 228 -5.07 -11.96 -14.48
C GLN A 228 -6.12 -11.30 -13.59
N THR A 229 -6.17 -9.97 -13.53
CA THR A 229 -7.24 -9.24 -12.84
C THR A 229 -8.58 -9.51 -13.52
N ASP A 230 -8.64 -9.39 -14.85
CA ASP A 230 -9.85 -9.68 -15.64
C ASP A 230 -10.33 -11.13 -15.44
N ALA A 231 -9.40 -12.09 -15.39
CA ALA A 231 -9.70 -13.51 -15.16
C ALA A 231 -10.35 -13.80 -13.79
N THR A 232 -10.25 -12.91 -12.80
CA THR A 232 -11.00 -13.04 -11.53
C THR A 232 -12.48 -12.70 -11.69
N GLY A 233 -12.87 -12.10 -12.82
CA GLY A 233 -14.22 -11.58 -13.07
C GLY A 233 -14.48 -10.20 -12.45
N ALA A 234 -13.55 -9.64 -11.68
CA ALA A 234 -13.67 -8.30 -11.14
C ALA A 234 -13.61 -7.25 -12.25
N ALA A 235 -14.39 -6.18 -12.08
CA ALA A 235 -14.17 -4.98 -12.87
C ALA A 235 -12.86 -4.31 -12.40
N PHE A 236 -12.16 -3.59 -13.28
CA PHE A 236 -11.00 -2.80 -12.86
C PHE A 236 -10.99 -1.42 -13.50
N LEU A 237 -10.31 -0.49 -12.83
CA LEU A 237 -9.97 0.83 -13.32
C LEU A 237 -8.52 1.14 -12.91
N ILE A 238 -7.60 0.88 -13.83
CA ILE A 238 -6.15 0.91 -13.56
C ILE A 238 -5.52 2.01 -14.39
N ARG A 239 -4.75 2.88 -13.74
CA ARG A 239 -4.03 3.94 -14.46
C ARG A 239 -2.88 3.36 -15.25
N LEU A 240 -2.73 3.73 -16.51
CA LEU A 240 -1.63 3.34 -17.37
C LEU A 240 -0.46 4.32 -17.25
N LYS A 241 0.78 3.84 -17.48
CA LYS A 241 1.93 4.74 -17.62
C LYS A 241 1.80 5.62 -18.86
N SER A 242 2.26 6.86 -18.73
CA SER A 242 2.27 7.83 -19.84
C SER A 242 3.15 7.43 -21.01
N ALA A 243 4.12 6.51 -20.82
CA ALA A 243 4.97 5.99 -21.89
C ALA A 243 4.26 4.96 -22.78
N ARG A 244 3.14 4.38 -22.30
CA ARG A 244 2.36 3.42 -23.08
C ARG A 244 1.74 4.11 -24.30
N ARG A 245 1.57 3.40 -25.41
CA ARG A 245 0.98 3.93 -26.64
C ARG A 245 -0.03 2.89 -27.16
N PRO A 246 -1.19 2.72 -26.49
CA PRO A 246 -2.23 1.83 -26.98
C PRO A 246 -2.73 2.32 -28.34
N THR A 247 -3.02 1.37 -29.23
CA THR A 247 -3.69 1.64 -30.51
C THR A 247 -5.16 1.96 -30.27
N ILE A 248 -5.78 2.77 -31.12
CA ILE A 248 -7.22 3.04 -31.04
C ILE A 248 -7.91 2.08 -32.02
N GLU A 249 -8.67 1.12 -31.50
CA GLU A 249 -9.43 0.18 -32.34
C GLU A 249 -10.83 0.70 -32.63
N GLN A 250 -11.52 1.20 -31.61
CA GLN A 250 -12.86 1.78 -31.73
C GLN A 250 -12.99 2.99 -30.82
N ARG A 251 -13.52 4.11 -31.33
CA ARG A 251 -13.85 5.29 -30.52
C ARG A 251 -15.26 5.16 -29.96
N LEU A 252 -15.49 5.67 -28.75
CA LEU A 252 -16.80 5.68 -28.10
C LEU A 252 -17.33 7.13 -27.99
N PRO A 253 -18.67 7.34 -27.94
CA PRO A 253 -19.30 8.65 -27.89
C PRO A 253 -18.86 9.55 -26.73
N ASP A 254 -18.47 8.96 -25.59
CA ASP A 254 -18.04 9.69 -24.39
C ASP A 254 -16.55 10.12 -24.41
N GLY A 255 -15.88 9.94 -25.54
CA GLY A 255 -14.48 10.31 -25.77
C GLY A 255 -13.45 9.26 -25.38
N SER A 256 -13.88 8.13 -24.79
CA SER A 256 -13.03 6.97 -24.56
C SER A 256 -12.85 6.12 -25.83
N TYR A 257 -12.00 5.10 -25.77
CA TYR A 257 -11.78 4.20 -26.90
C TYR A 257 -11.45 2.77 -26.47
N LEU A 258 -11.81 1.79 -27.29
CA LEU A 258 -11.40 0.40 -27.14
C LEU A 258 -10.01 0.17 -27.75
N THR A 259 -9.25 -0.69 -27.11
CA THR A 259 -7.90 -1.11 -27.54
C THR A 259 -7.61 -2.52 -27.02
N ARG A 260 -6.60 -3.16 -27.62
CA ARG A 260 -6.09 -4.44 -27.15
C ARG A 260 -4.75 -4.29 -26.44
N LEU A 261 -4.67 -4.80 -25.23
CA LEU A 261 -3.45 -4.83 -24.41
C LEU A 261 -3.01 -6.26 -24.20
N GLY A 262 -2.06 -6.73 -25.02
CA GLY A 262 -1.79 -8.16 -25.09
C GLY A 262 -2.97 -8.88 -25.73
N HIS A 263 -3.60 -9.81 -25.01
CA HIS A 263 -4.80 -10.51 -25.49
C HIS A 263 -6.12 -9.90 -24.97
N LEU A 264 -6.05 -9.01 -23.98
CA LEU A 264 -7.22 -8.43 -23.32
C LEU A 264 -7.72 -7.18 -24.08
N THR A 265 -9.01 -7.16 -24.39
CA THR A 265 -9.71 -5.95 -24.85
C THR A 265 -10.05 -5.08 -23.65
N VAL A 266 -9.67 -3.80 -23.70
CA VAL A 266 -10.00 -2.83 -22.66
C VAL A 266 -10.54 -1.55 -23.29
N ARG A 267 -11.27 -0.78 -22.49
CA ARG A 267 -11.59 0.61 -22.76
C ARG A 267 -10.58 1.53 -22.08
N VAL A 268 -10.14 2.56 -22.77
CA VAL A 268 -9.19 3.56 -22.28
C VAL A 268 -9.84 4.93 -22.26
N ILE A 269 -9.69 5.61 -21.11
CA ILE A 269 -10.12 6.98 -20.88
C ILE A 269 -8.87 7.84 -20.70
N GLU A 270 -8.69 8.84 -21.57
CA GLU A 270 -7.62 9.83 -21.46
C GLU A 270 -8.21 11.15 -21.02
N ALA A 271 -7.65 11.76 -19.97
CA ALA A 271 -8.14 13.03 -19.46
C ALA A 271 -7.03 13.90 -18.86
N SER A 272 -7.19 15.21 -19.01
CA SER A 272 -6.50 16.21 -18.22
C SER A 272 -7.32 16.50 -16.96
N ILE A 273 -6.67 16.41 -15.81
CA ILE A 273 -7.24 16.80 -14.51
C ILE A 273 -6.54 18.09 -14.09
N THR A 274 -7.23 19.21 -14.17
CA THR A 274 -6.75 20.50 -13.69
C THR A 274 -7.29 20.73 -12.30
N THR A 275 -6.40 21.05 -11.36
CA THR A 275 -6.78 21.34 -9.98
C THR A 275 -6.41 22.77 -9.66
N THR A 276 -7.36 23.54 -9.12
CA THR A 276 -7.20 24.93 -8.71
C THR A 276 -7.32 25.03 -7.19
N CYS A 277 -6.42 25.77 -6.57
CA CYS A 277 -6.35 25.99 -5.12
C CYS A 277 -6.77 27.41 -4.73
N ALA A 278 -7.15 27.57 -3.46
CA ALA A 278 -7.56 28.85 -2.88
C ALA A 278 -6.48 29.96 -2.91
N ASP A 279 -5.20 29.59 -3.07
CA ASP A 279 -4.08 30.55 -3.22
C ASP A 279 -3.80 30.92 -4.69
N GLY A 280 -4.69 30.52 -5.62
CA GLY A 280 -4.55 30.74 -7.06
C GLY A 280 -3.62 29.74 -7.76
N THR A 281 -2.94 28.87 -7.02
CA THR A 281 -2.10 27.83 -7.60
C THR A 281 -2.96 26.85 -8.38
N HIS A 282 -2.57 26.55 -9.61
CA HIS A 282 -3.21 25.51 -10.42
C HIS A 282 -2.18 24.63 -11.11
N TRP A 283 -2.52 23.37 -11.31
CA TRP A 283 -1.71 22.44 -12.10
C TRP A 283 -2.59 21.43 -12.82
N THR A 284 -2.12 20.97 -13.97
CA THR A 284 -2.79 19.95 -14.77
C THR A 284 -2.00 18.64 -14.72
N SER A 285 -2.71 17.52 -14.57
CA SER A 285 -2.15 16.18 -14.60
C SER A 285 -2.88 15.32 -15.62
N ASN A 286 -2.13 14.63 -16.47
CA ASN A 286 -2.71 13.74 -17.48
C ASN A 286 -2.89 12.33 -16.91
N TYR A 287 -4.09 11.80 -17.06
CA TYR A 287 -4.51 10.47 -16.63
C TYR A 287 -4.88 9.67 -17.87
N ARG A 288 -4.46 8.42 -17.88
CA ARG A 288 -4.92 7.41 -18.82
C ARG A 288 -5.39 6.23 -17.98
N LEU A 289 -6.68 5.94 -17.97
CA LEU A 289 -7.27 4.85 -17.21
C LEU A 289 -7.65 3.73 -18.19
N ALA A 290 -7.34 2.49 -17.84
CA ALA A 290 -7.83 1.31 -18.55
C ALA A 290 -8.88 0.60 -17.70
N THR A 291 -9.93 0.10 -18.34
CA THR A 291 -11.01 -0.65 -17.69
C THR A 291 -11.53 -1.76 -18.59
N ASN A 292 -11.99 -2.87 -17.99
CA ASN A 292 -12.77 -3.91 -18.68
C ASN A 292 -14.28 -3.62 -18.70
N LEU A 293 -14.71 -2.45 -18.21
CA LEU A 293 -16.08 -1.94 -18.41
C LEU A 293 -16.18 -1.31 -19.81
N LEU A 294 -16.48 -2.15 -20.81
CA LEU A 294 -16.35 -1.78 -22.22
C LEU A 294 -17.46 -0.85 -22.74
N ASP A 295 -18.63 -0.84 -22.10
CA ASP A 295 -19.81 -0.06 -22.52
C ASP A 295 -19.88 1.29 -21.79
N GLU A 296 -19.91 2.39 -22.55
CA GLU A 296 -19.99 3.75 -22.04
C GLU A 296 -21.38 4.16 -21.52
N GLY A 297 -22.44 3.46 -21.94
CA GLY A 297 -23.80 3.74 -21.49
C GLY A 297 -23.98 3.55 -19.97
N PRO A 298 -23.74 2.35 -19.42
CA PRO A 298 -23.78 2.10 -17.99
C PRO A 298 -22.57 2.72 -17.26
N ASP A 299 -21.40 2.78 -17.89
CA ASP A 299 -20.17 3.22 -17.24
C ASP A 299 -19.54 4.44 -17.93
N PRO A 300 -20.12 5.65 -17.84
CA PRO A 300 -19.58 6.85 -18.51
C PRO A 300 -18.17 7.21 -18.04
N ALA A 301 -17.30 7.66 -18.96
CA ALA A 301 -15.91 8.00 -18.68
C ALA A 301 -15.74 9.04 -17.57
N GLU A 302 -16.61 10.07 -17.54
CA GLU A 302 -16.59 11.10 -16.49
C GLU A 302 -16.82 10.51 -15.10
N ARG A 303 -17.79 9.58 -14.97
CA ARG A 303 -18.07 8.93 -13.68
C ARG A 303 -16.92 8.03 -13.23
N LEU A 304 -16.29 7.30 -14.17
CA LEU A 304 -15.12 6.49 -13.86
C LEU A 304 -13.92 7.35 -13.45
N LEU A 305 -13.70 8.50 -14.09
CA LEU A 305 -12.67 9.46 -13.70
C LEU A 305 -12.91 10.00 -12.28
N ALA A 306 -14.15 10.38 -11.97
CA ALA A 306 -14.54 10.81 -10.62
C ALA A 306 -14.31 9.70 -9.58
N LEU A 307 -14.74 8.47 -9.89
CA LEU A 307 -14.55 7.30 -9.02
C LEU A 307 -13.07 6.99 -8.76
N TYR A 308 -12.19 7.17 -9.74
CA TYR A 308 -10.76 6.85 -9.60
C TYR A 308 -10.09 7.64 -8.44
N HIS A 309 -10.68 8.76 -8.02
CA HIS A 309 -10.21 9.50 -6.83
C HIS A 309 -10.29 8.67 -5.54
N GLU A 310 -11.25 7.75 -5.42
CA GLU A 310 -11.41 6.85 -4.26
C GLU A 310 -10.22 5.90 -4.08
N ARG A 311 -9.36 5.73 -5.10
CA ARG A 311 -8.10 5.00 -4.96
C ARG A 311 -7.23 5.60 -3.85
N TRP A 312 -7.32 6.89 -3.57
CA TRP A 312 -6.53 7.52 -2.51
C TRP A 312 -6.88 7.04 -1.10
N GLU A 313 -8.02 6.37 -0.90
CA GLU A 313 -8.42 5.89 0.42
C GLU A 313 -7.49 4.81 0.99
N ILE A 314 -6.79 4.07 0.12
CA ILE A 314 -5.73 3.16 0.55
C ILE A 314 -4.48 3.90 1.07
N GLU A 315 -4.18 5.10 0.56
CA GLU A 315 -3.09 5.92 1.11
C GLU A 315 -3.46 6.41 2.53
N VAL A 316 -4.74 6.68 2.78
CA VAL A 316 -5.26 7.01 4.11
C VAL A 316 -5.21 5.79 5.05
N THR A 317 -5.42 4.58 4.51
CA THR A 317 -5.19 3.32 5.23
C THR A 317 -3.75 3.21 5.71
N TYR A 318 -2.78 3.46 4.83
CA TYR A 318 -1.36 3.48 5.22
C TYR A 318 -1.00 4.65 6.15
N LEU A 319 -1.66 5.80 6.03
CA LEU A 319 -1.50 6.91 6.98
C LEU A 319 -1.90 6.47 8.39
N ALA A 320 -3.10 5.90 8.54
CA ALA A 320 -3.62 5.40 9.80
C ALA A 320 -2.73 4.30 10.39
N LEU A 321 -2.32 3.31 9.58
CA LEU A 321 -1.46 2.23 10.02
C LEU A 321 -0.07 2.71 10.46
N ARG A 322 0.62 3.50 9.63
CA ARG A 322 2.04 3.84 9.89
C ARG A 322 2.23 5.08 10.77
N HIS A 323 1.42 6.10 10.57
CA HIS A 323 1.62 7.38 11.23
C HIS A 323 0.79 7.49 12.50
N THR A 324 -0.43 6.92 12.54
CA THR A 324 -1.28 6.99 13.73
C THR A 324 -1.05 5.79 14.67
N LEU A 325 -1.20 4.55 14.18
CA LEU A 325 -1.05 3.35 15.01
C LEU A 325 0.43 3.07 15.35
N MET A 326 1.31 3.08 14.34
CA MET A 326 2.74 2.83 14.56
C MET A 326 3.52 4.06 15.05
N LYS A 327 3.05 5.28 14.81
CA LYS A 327 3.77 6.53 15.12
C LYS A 327 5.20 6.56 14.55
N GLY A 328 5.40 5.97 13.36
CA GLY A 328 6.70 5.89 12.69
C GLY A 328 7.73 4.94 13.35
N ARG A 329 7.32 4.11 14.32
CA ARG A 329 8.24 3.19 15.02
C ARG A 329 8.81 2.11 14.12
N VAL A 330 10.02 1.67 14.46
CA VAL A 330 10.69 0.51 13.86
C VAL A 330 10.14 -0.77 14.50
N LEU A 331 9.80 -1.78 13.69
CA LEU A 331 9.42 -3.09 14.20
C LEU A 331 10.59 -3.71 14.99
N SER A 332 10.30 -4.16 16.20
CA SER A 332 11.31 -4.31 17.26
C SER A 332 11.93 -5.71 17.35
N SER A 333 11.25 -6.71 16.80
CA SER A 333 11.65 -8.11 16.88
C SER A 333 13.00 -8.39 16.26
N GLY A 334 13.74 -9.25 16.95
CA GLY A 334 15.07 -9.69 16.54
C GLY A 334 15.09 -10.87 15.58
N THR A 335 13.95 -11.35 15.09
CA THR A 335 13.87 -12.47 14.14
C THR A 335 12.82 -12.19 13.06
N PRO A 336 13.00 -12.73 11.84
CA PRO A 336 12.00 -12.63 10.77
C PRO A 336 10.61 -13.09 11.21
N ASP A 337 10.55 -14.15 12.02
CA ASP A 337 9.28 -14.67 12.52
C ASP A 337 8.60 -13.70 13.50
N GLY A 338 9.34 -13.15 14.46
CA GLY A 338 8.81 -12.14 15.36
C GLY A 338 8.35 -10.87 14.63
N ILE A 339 9.00 -10.50 13.52
CA ILE A 339 8.58 -9.38 12.67
C ILE A 339 7.27 -9.69 11.95
N ARG A 340 7.10 -10.92 11.44
CA ARG A 340 5.81 -11.36 10.86
C ARG A 340 4.70 -11.31 11.91
N GLN A 341 4.95 -11.82 13.11
CA GLN A 341 3.98 -11.77 14.22
C GLN A 341 3.60 -10.32 14.57
N GLU A 342 4.56 -9.40 14.68
CA GLU A 342 4.30 -7.97 14.91
C GLU A 342 3.43 -7.35 13.81
N MET A 343 3.73 -7.67 12.55
CA MET A 343 2.99 -7.14 11.41
C MET A 343 1.55 -7.66 11.37
N TRP A 344 1.33 -8.96 11.59
CA TRP A 344 -0.03 -9.52 11.66
C TRP A 344 -0.82 -8.96 12.85
N ALA A 345 -0.17 -8.74 14.00
CA ALA A 345 -0.82 -8.10 15.15
C ALA A 345 -1.24 -6.66 14.86
N LEU A 346 -0.38 -5.88 14.17
CA LEU A 346 -0.69 -4.52 13.72
C LEU A 346 -1.89 -4.47 12.77
N LEU A 347 -1.93 -5.38 11.79
CA LEU A 347 -3.03 -5.47 10.83
C LEU A 347 -4.34 -5.90 11.51
N THR A 348 -4.27 -6.83 12.46
CA THR A 348 -5.43 -7.27 13.25
C THR A 348 -6.00 -6.10 14.06
N VAL A 349 -5.16 -5.37 14.81
CA VAL A 349 -5.62 -4.20 15.60
C VAL A 349 -6.19 -3.10 14.69
N TYR A 350 -5.56 -2.84 13.55
CA TYR A 350 -6.09 -1.90 12.56
C TYR A 350 -7.51 -2.31 12.11
N GLN A 351 -7.71 -3.58 11.78
CA GLN A 351 -8.99 -4.09 11.29
C GLN A 351 -10.08 -4.05 12.38
N LEU A 352 -9.76 -4.38 13.64
CA LEU A 352 -10.71 -4.26 14.75
C LEU A 352 -11.16 -2.81 14.97
N LEU A 353 -10.23 -1.84 14.87
CA LEU A 353 -10.58 -0.42 14.93
C LEU A 353 -11.49 -0.01 13.76
N ARG A 354 -11.23 -0.50 12.55
CA ARG A 354 -12.10 -0.22 11.38
C ARG A 354 -13.48 -0.85 11.50
N THR A 355 -13.57 -2.04 12.10
CA THR A 355 -14.84 -2.69 12.41
C THR A 355 -15.66 -1.83 13.37
N ALA A 356 -15.08 -1.46 14.52
CA ALA A 356 -15.76 -0.58 15.49
C ALA A 356 -16.15 0.79 14.90
N MET A 357 -15.32 1.36 14.03
CA MET A 357 -15.63 2.63 13.35
C MET A 357 -16.79 2.49 12.37
N THR A 358 -16.83 1.40 11.60
CA THR A 358 -17.89 1.15 10.60
C THR A 358 -19.21 0.86 11.31
N ASP A 359 -19.17 0.09 12.39
CA ASP A 359 -20.35 -0.19 13.23
C ASP A 359 -20.90 1.09 13.85
N ALA A 360 -20.04 1.95 14.40
CA ALA A 360 -20.46 3.27 14.90
C ALA A 360 -21.14 4.10 13.80
N ALA A 361 -20.54 4.16 12.60
CA ALA A 361 -21.10 4.92 11.48
C ALA A 361 -22.47 4.40 11.04
N ALA A 362 -22.64 3.08 11.00
CA ALA A 362 -23.89 2.43 10.63
C ALA A 362 -25.06 2.82 11.56
N THR A 363 -24.81 3.05 12.86
CA THR A 363 -25.88 3.47 13.80
C THR A 363 -26.51 4.82 13.48
N THR A 364 -25.84 5.67 12.69
CA THR A 364 -26.29 7.02 12.33
C THR A 364 -26.41 7.23 10.82
N GLY A 365 -26.17 6.19 10.01
CA GLY A 365 -26.15 6.29 8.55
C GLY A 365 -25.06 7.21 7.99
N LEU A 366 -24.03 7.53 8.81
CA LEU A 366 -22.92 8.36 8.36
C LEU A 366 -21.95 7.55 7.51
N ASP A 367 -21.27 8.25 6.61
CA ASP A 367 -20.12 7.69 5.89
C ASP A 367 -19.02 7.29 6.91
N PRO A 368 -18.49 6.04 6.86
CA PRO A 368 -17.39 5.59 7.72
C PRO A 368 -16.18 6.52 7.72
N ASP A 369 -15.95 7.28 6.65
CA ASP A 369 -14.87 8.27 6.56
C ASP A 369 -15.00 9.44 7.53
N ARG A 370 -16.20 9.66 8.06
CA ARG A 370 -16.47 10.66 9.09
C ARG A 370 -15.96 10.21 10.46
N MET A 371 -15.62 8.94 10.64
CA MET A 371 -15.11 8.42 11.91
C MET A 371 -13.59 8.64 12.00
N SER A 372 -13.15 9.28 13.09
CA SER A 372 -11.73 9.59 13.28
C SER A 372 -10.96 8.38 13.81
N PHE A 373 -10.03 7.87 12.99
CA PHE A 373 -9.16 6.75 13.39
C PHE A 373 -8.32 7.05 14.64
N THR A 374 -7.84 8.30 14.79
CA THR A 374 -7.07 8.71 15.98
C THR A 374 -7.90 8.59 17.24
N ARG A 375 -9.17 9.03 17.19
CA ARG A 375 -10.07 8.98 18.35
C ARG A 375 -10.52 7.56 18.67
N ALA A 376 -10.78 6.74 17.65
CA ALA A 376 -11.04 5.31 17.84
C ALA A 376 -9.86 4.64 18.55
N LEU A 377 -8.63 4.92 18.12
CA LEU A 377 -7.41 4.40 18.74
C LEU A 377 -7.25 4.85 20.20
N GLU A 378 -7.43 6.13 20.49
CA GLU A 378 -7.33 6.68 21.85
C GLU A 378 -8.40 6.11 22.78
N ALA A 379 -9.66 6.04 22.33
CA ALA A 379 -10.75 5.44 23.09
C ALA A 379 -10.51 3.95 23.34
N ALA A 380 -10.07 3.19 22.33
CA ALA A 380 -9.73 1.78 22.49
C ALA A 380 -8.57 1.57 23.48
N GLN A 381 -7.52 2.39 23.41
CA GLN A 381 -6.41 2.35 24.36
C GLN A 381 -6.86 2.59 25.79
N LEU A 382 -7.74 3.58 26.02
CA LEU A 382 -8.30 3.86 27.33
C LEU A 382 -9.19 2.73 27.83
N SER A 383 -10.03 2.18 26.94
CA SER A 383 -10.92 1.05 27.21
C SER A 383 -10.15 -0.20 27.63
N VAL A 384 -9.00 -0.48 26.99
CA VAL A 384 -8.09 -1.56 27.43
C VAL A 384 -7.48 -1.27 28.80
N ILE A 385 -6.94 -0.06 29.02
CA ILE A 385 -6.29 0.29 30.29
C ILE A 385 -7.26 0.18 31.46
N ASN A 386 -8.50 0.64 31.28
CA ASN A 386 -9.51 0.64 32.32
C ASN A 386 -10.26 -0.69 32.43
N ALA A 387 -9.96 -1.68 31.55
CA ALA A 387 -10.73 -2.90 31.40
C ALA A 387 -12.25 -2.64 31.26
N THR A 388 -12.60 -1.56 30.54
CA THR A 388 -13.99 -1.16 30.28
C THR A 388 -14.70 -2.25 29.50
N GLY A 389 -15.92 -2.59 29.91
CA GLY A 389 -16.69 -3.67 29.29
C GLY A 389 -16.07 -5.05 29.54
N ILE A 390 -15.23 -5.19 30.57
CA ILE A 390 -14.69 -6.47 31.06
C ILE A 390 -14.92 -6.59 32.57
N THR A 391 -14.81 -5.50 33.33
CA THR A 391 -15.18 -5.50 34.74
C THR A 391 -16.69 -5.28 34.91
N PRO A 392 -17.34 -5.93 35.89
CA PRO A 392 -18.72 -5.57 36.26
C PRO A 392 -18.73 -4.11 36.70
N THR A 393 -19.51 -3.25 36.06
CA THR A 393 -19.67 -1.86 36.49
C THR A 393 -20.33 -1.84 37.87
N THR A 394 -19.67 -1.23 38.86
CA THR A 394 -20.19 -1.01 40.21
C THR A 394 -21.36 -0.01 40.28
N THR A 395 -21.85 0.46 39.14
CA THR A 395 -23.06 1.26 39.06
C THR A 395 -24.25 0.32 39.22
N SER A 396 -24.83 0.26 40.42
CA SER A 396 -26.19 -0.27 40.60
C SER A 396 -27.07 0.24 39.48
N PRO A 397 -27.87 -0.61 38.81
CA PRO A 397 -28.95 -0.12 37.98
C PRO A 397 -29.80 0.82 38.85
N GLY A 398 -29.87 2.10 38.49
CA GLY A 398 -30.87 2.97 39.08
C GLY A 398 -32.27 2.38 38.83
N PRO A 399 -33.27 2.71 39.65
CA PRO A 399 -34.59 2.04 39.64
C PRO A 399 -35.35 2.07 38.30
N ASP A 400 -34.88 2.82 37.31
CA ASP A 400 -35.63 3.14 36.08
C ASP A 400 -35.20 2.38 34.82
N THR A 401 -34.38 1.33 34.93
CA THR A 401 -34.05 0.49 33.75
C THR A 401 -35.01 -0.69 33.64
N GLY A 402 -36.18 -0.44 33.06
CA GLY A 402 -37.15 -1.47 32.69
C GLY A 402 -36.57 -2.48 31.68
N PRO A 403 -37.17 -3.69 31.60
CA PRO A 403 -36.73 -4.74 30.68
C PRO A 403 -36.96 -4.27 29.23
N GLY A 404 -35.89 -3.86 28.57
CA GLY A 404 -35.91 -3.28 27.22
C GLY A 404 -34.99 -2.08 27.01
N THR A 405 -34.32 -1.58 28.06
CA THR A 405 -33.39 -0.45 27.94
C THR A 405 -32.05 -0.89 27.34
N HIS A 406 -31.75 -0.36 26.15
CA HIS A 406 -30.49 -0.54 25.43
C HIS A 406 -29.29 -0.27 26.34
N SER A 407 -28.31 -1.19 26.39
CA SER A 407 -27.01 -0.86 26.98
C SER A 407 -26.46 0.38 26.28
N PRO A 408 -25.99 1.40 27.02
CA PRO A 408 -25.46 2.61 26.41
C PRO A 408 -24.34 2.25 25.43
N PRO A 409 -24.20 2.98 24.30
CA PRO A 409 -23.12 2.75 23.37
C PRO A 409 -21.78 2.78 24.10
N ASP A 410 -20.90 1.85 23.72
CA ASP A 410 -19.56 1.73 24.27
C ASP A 410 -18.77 3.04 24.09
N SER A 411 -17.70 3.23 24.86
CA SER A 411 -16.98 4.50 24.90
C SER A 411 -16.35 4.86 23.55
N ILE A 412 -16.01 3.86 22.73
CA ILE A 412 -15.50 4.05 21.37
C ILE A 412 -16.60 4.66 20.49
N HIS A 413 -17.79 4.03 20.45
CA HIS A 413 -18.94 4.53 19.70
C HIS A 413 -19.32 5.95 20.15
N ARG A 414 -19.44 6.17 21.46
CA ARG A 414 -19.81 7.48 22.01
C ARG A 414 -18.82 8.57 21.61
N THR A 415 -17.52 8.28 21.69
CA THR A 415 -16.46 9.23 21.33
C THR A 415 -16.51 9.59 19.85
N LEU A 416 -16.72 8.60 18.98
CA LEU A 416 -16.80 8.78 17.53
C LEU A 416 -18.03 9.59 17.13
N LEU A 417 -19.22 9.21 17.63
CA LEU A 417 -20.49 9.84 17.30
C LEU A 417 -20.63 11.26 17.87
N ALA A 418 -20.04 11.54 19.03
CA ALA A 418 -20.11 12.86 19.62
C ALA A 418 -19.34 13.90 18.80
N HIS A 419 -18.31 13.51 18.04
CA HIS A 419 -17.62 14.46 17.18
C HIS A 419 -17.06 13.79 15.90
N PRO A 420 -17.96 13.50 14.94
CA PRO A 420 -17.56 13.08 13.61
C PRO A 420 -16.68 14.15 12.97
N LEU A 421 -15.72 13.71 12.15
CA LEU A 421 -14.96 14.61 11.28
C LEU A 421 -15.93 15.41 10.40
N PRO A 422 -15.59 16.61 9.92
CA PRO A 422 -16.39 17.29 8.91
C PRO A 422 -16.38 16.49 7.58
N PRO A 423 -17.30 16.79 6.64
CA PRO A 423 -17.18 16.32 5.27
C PRO A 423 -15.79 16.58 4.71
N ARG A 424 -15.27 15.64 3.91
CA ARG A 424 -13.91 15.71 3.38
C ARG A 424 -13.72 17.00 2.57
N ARG A 425 -12.66 17.74 2.90
CA ARG A 425 -12.25 18.93 2.16
C ARG A 425 -11.00 18.61 1.36
N PRO A 426 -11.04 18.67 0.01
CA PRO A 426 -9.86 18.38 -0.79
C PRO A 426 -8.77 19.44 -0.51
N ARG A 427 -7.57 18.97 -0.17
CA ARG A 427 -6.39 19.82 0.08
C ARG A 427 -5.17 19.17 -0.54
N THR A 428 -4.20 19.98 -0.92
CA THR A 428 -2.96 19.51 -1.53
C THR A 428 -1.76 20.32 -1.09
N SER A 429 -0.57 19.74 -1.24
CA SER A 429 0.69 20.45 -1.14
C SER A 429 1.77 19.72 -1.94
N THR A 430 2.87 20.40 -2.20
CA THR A 430 4.08 19.79 -2.75
C THR A 430 4.60 18.74 -1.76
N ARG A 431 4.76 17.49 -2.23
CA ARG A 431 5.39 16.42 -1.43
C ARG A 431 6.86 16.77 -1.21
N LYS A 432 7.21 17.16 0.01
CA LYS A 432 8.59 17.35 0.48
C LYS A 432 8.84 16.45 1.68
N VAL A 433 9.95 15.74 1.68
CA VAL A 433 10.39 14.91 2.81
C VAL A 433 11.71 15.48 3.32
N LYS A 434 11.82 15.72 4.63
CA LYS A 434 13.09 16.12 5.28
C LYS A 434 14.05 14.93 5.39
N SER A 435 14.44 14.36 4.26
CA SER A 435 15.35 13.22 4.17
C SER A 435 16.26 13.39 2.96
N PRO A 436 17.58 13.61 3.15
CA PRO A 436 18.55 13.81 2.06
C PRO A 436 18.60 12.66 1.05
N ILE A 437 18.24 11.46 1.50
CA ILE A 437 18.24 10.24 0.68
C ILE A 437 16.93 10.04 -0.10
N SER A 438 15.93 10.90 0.11
CA SER A 438 14.64 10.84 -0.59
C SER A 438 14.70 11.58 -1.91
N ARG A 439 14.04 11.01 -2.94
CA ARG A 439 13.77 11.72 -4.21
C ARG A 439 12.91 12.99 -4.06
N TYR A 440 12.28 13.16 -2.89
CA TYR A 440 11.45 14.30 -2.52
C TYR A 440 12.15 15.21 -1.50
N HIS A 441 13.48 15.12 -1.38
CA HIS A 441 14.28 15.96 -0.47
C HIS A 441 14.18 17.45 -0.83
N THR A 442 14.28 17.74 -2.11
CA THR A 442 13.99 19.06 -2.69
C THR A 442 12.49 19.14 -2.98
N ALA A 443 11.89 20.32 -2.85
CA ALA A 443 10.51 20.52 -3.28
C ALA A 443 10.50 20.40 -4.81
N PRO A 444 9.96 19.31 -5.40
CA PRO A 444 9.95 19.20 -6.85
C PRO A 444 9.09 20.33 -7.40
N GLN A 445 9.55 20.99 -8.47
CA GLN A 445 8.80 22.01 -9.21
C GLN A 445 7.57 21.37 -9.87
N THR A 446 6.56 21.09 -9.06
CA THR A 446 5.33 20.40 -9.47
C THR A 446 4.19 21.36 -9.77
N GLY A 447 4.44 22.68 -9.63
CA GLY A 447 3.39 23.70 -9.68
C GLY A 447 2.37 23.59 -8.54
N ARG A 448 2.63 22.75 -7.52
CA ARG A 448 1.73 22.58 -6.37
C ARG A 448 2.05 23.57 -5.26
N PRO A 449 1.07 23.95 -4.42
CA PRO A 449 1.28 24.90 -3.34
C PRO A 449 2.30 24.35 -2.32
N ALA A 450 3.09 25.24 -1.70
CA ALA A 450 4.12 24.83 -0.75
C ALA A 450 3.54 24.36 0.60
N ARG A 451 2.37 24.89 0.97
CA ARG A 451 1.62 24.53 2.19
C ARG A 451 0.36 23.77 1.82
N SER A 452 -0.27 23.14 2.80
CA SER A 452 -1.55 22.43 2.62
C SER A 452 -2.67 23.42 2.30
N THR A 453 -2.94 23.63 1.02
CA THR A 453 -3.92 24.60 0.52
C THR A 453 -5.23 23.88 0.13
N PRO A 454 -6.41 24.44 0.46
CA PRO A 454 -7.70 23.94 -0.05
C PRO A 454 -7.78 23.97 -1.57
N VAL A 455 -8.31 22.89 -2.14
CA VAL A 455 -8.72 22.82 -3.54
C VAL A 455 -10.10 23.46 -3.66
N THR A 456 -10.24 24.41 -4.58
CA THR A 456 -11.49 25.14 -4.85
C THR A 456 -12.20 24.59 -6.08
N GLU A 457 -11.48 24.05 -7.04
CA GLU A 457 -12.03 23.54 -8.28
C GLU A 457 -11.20 22.36 -8.83
N ILE A 458 -11.90 21.39 -9.42
CA ILE A 458 -11.30 20.32 -10.22
C ILE A 458 -12.03 20.29 -11.56
N THR A 459 -11.32 20.59 -12.64
CA THR A 459 -11.84 20.53 -14.00
C THR A 459 -11.32 19.27 -14.68
N LEU A 460 -12.24 18.48 -15.23
CA LEU A 460 -11.92 17.28 -16.00
C LEU A 460 -12.11 17.57 -17.48
N THR A 461 -11.09 17.31 -18.29
CA THR A 461 -11.19 17.40 -19.75
C THR A 461 -10.83 16.05 -20.34
N ILE A 462 -11.84 15.34 -20.86
CA ILE A 462 -11.64 14.08 -21.57
C ILE A 462 -11.07 14.39 -22.96
N HIS A 463 -9.97 13.73 -23.29
CA HIS A 463 -9.32 13.88 -24.59
C HIS A 463 -9.98 12.92 -25.56
N HIS A 464 -10.71 13.46 -26.53
CA HIS A 464 -11.11 12.67 -27.69
C HIS A 464 -9.84 12.31 -28.46
N PRO A 465 -9.55 11.02 -28.68
CA PRO A 465 -8.46 10.64 -29.56
C PRO A 465 -8.74 11.23 -30.94
N GLY A 466 -7.96 12.25 -31.32
CA GLY A 466 -8.14 12.93 -32.60
C GLY A 466 -8.13 11.96 -33.76
N ASN A 467 -8.62 12.40 -34.93
CA ASN A 467 -8.15 11.80 -36.17
C ASN A 467 -6.61 11.81 -36.12
N PRO A 468 -5.91 10.75 -36.58
CA PRO A 468 -4.48 10.89 -36.77
C PRO A 468 -4.30 12.17 -37.58
N ALA A 469 -3.61 13.15 -37.00
CA ALA A 469 -3.18 14.28 -37.79
C ALA A 469 -2.49 13.67 -39.02
N PRO A 470 -2.74 14.15 -40.25
CA PRO A 470 -1.87 13.79 -41.36
C PRO A 470 -0.45 13.95 -40.84
N PRO A 471 0.44 12.95 -41.09
CA PRO A 471 1.77 12.95 -40.50
C PRO A 471 2.32 14.36 -40.66
N PRO A 472 2.83 14.99 -39.58
CA PRO A 472 3.37 16.32 -39.71
C PRO A 472 4.30 16.27 -40.92
N THR A 473 4.08 17.15 -41.89
CA THR A 473 5.04 17.40 -42.97
C THR A 473 6.27 17.92 -42.24
N THR A 474 7.06 16.95 -41.78
CA THR A 474 8.28 17.17 -41.05
C THR A 474 9.22 17.57 -42.17
N PRO A 475 9.76 18.80 -42.19
CA PRO A 475 10.94 19.06 -43.00
C PRO A 475 11.94 17.96 -42.64
N PRO A 476 12.64 17.35 -43.61
CA PRO A 476 13.55 16.24 -43.33
C PRO A 476 14.39 16.58 -42.11
N ALA A 477 14.38 15.68 -41.12
CA ALA A 477 15.10 15.90 -39.87
C ALA A 477 16.53 16.33 -40.20
N PRO A 478 17.07 17.38 -39.57
CA PRO A 478 18.46 17.74 -39.79
C PRO A 478 19.31 16.51 -39.48
N PRO A 479 20.30 16.17 -40.33
CA PRO A 479 21.05 14.94 -40.21
C PRO A 479 21.56 14.78 -38.78
N ARG A 480 21.35 13.58 -38.20
CA ARG A 480 21.78 13.28 -36.84
C ARG A 480 23.25 13.66 -36.72
N ARG A 481 23.60 14.53 -35.75
CA ARG A 481 25.00 14.83 -35.47
C ARG A 481 25.73 13.49 -35.23
N PRO A 482 26.81 13.19 -35.95
CA PRO A 482 27.50 11.90 -35.84
C PRO A 482 27.93 11.72 -34.39
N THR A 483 27.62 10.54 -33.82
CA THR A 483 28.05 10.21 -32.47
C THR A 483 29.57 10.08 -32.46
N ARG A 484 30.18 10.13 -31.27
CA ARG A 484 31.63 9.92 -31.14
C ARG A 484 32.08 8.58 -31.71
N LEU A 485 31.24 7.54 -31.60
CA LEU A 485 31.50 6.25 -32.22
C LEU A 485 31.49 6.37 -33.75
N ASP A 486 30.50 7.03 -34.33
CA ASP A 486 30.42 7.27 -35.78
C ASP A 486 31.65 8.04 -36.29
N GLN A 487 32.11 9.05 -35.54
CA GLN A 487 33.31 9.83 -35.88
C GLN A 487 34.59 8.99 -35.85
N ILE A 488 34.74 8.13 -34.84
CA ILE A 488 35.93 7.28 -34.68
C ILE A 488 35.95 6.15 -35.71
N ILE A 489 34.79 5.50 -35.92
CA ILE A 489 34.64 4.48 -36.95
C ILE A 489 34.96 5.08 -38.32
N ASN A 490 34.41 6.25 -38.66
CA ASN A 490 34.69 6.90 -39.94
C ASN A 490 36.17 7.28 -40.07
N ALA A 491 36.80 7.83 -39.03
CA ALA A 491 38.22 8.19 -39.08
C ALA A 491 39.12 6.96 -39.33
N ILE A 492 38.83 5.85 -38.65
CA ILE A 492 39.62 4.62 -38.73
C ILE A 492 39.32 3.85 -40.03
N HIS A 493 38.06 3.72 -40.44
CA HIS A 493 37.67 3.02 -41.67
C HIS A 493 38.10 3.76 -42.94
N ASN A 494 38.18 5.10 -42.92
CA ASN A 494 38.67 5.86 -44.07
C ASN A 494 40.18 5.70 -44.31
N ASN A 495 40.93 5.11 -43.36
CA ASN A 495 42.35 4.82 -43.50
C ASN A 495 42.62 3.39 -43.00
N PRO A 496 42.17 2.37 -43.74
CA PRO A 496 42.15 1.00 -43.25
C PRO A 496 43.54 0.41 -43.03
N ASP A 497 44.53 0.92 -43.77
CA ASP A 497 45.93 0.50 -43.68
C ASP A 497 46.73 1.24 -42.58
N HIS A 498 46.12 2.24 -41.91
CA HIS A 498 46.76 3.00 -40.84
C HIS A 498 46.52 2.36 -39.47
N THR A 499 47.58 2.28 -38.67
CA THR A 499 47.48 1.86 -37.27
C THR A 499 47.29 3.07 -36.36
N TRP A 500 46.23 3.07 -35.56
CA TRP A 500 45.80 4.23 -34.79
C TRP A 500 46.18 4.16 -33.32
N THR A 501 46.82 5.21 -32.80
CA THR A 501 47.00 5.43 -31.36
C THR A 501 45.85 6.27 -30.77
N PRO A 502 45.55 6.17 -29.46
CA PRO A 502 44.55 7.02 -28.81
C PRO A 502 44.79 8.52 -29.02
N LYS A 503 46.05 8.96 -29.08
CA LYS A 503 46.39 10.37 -29.33
C LYS A 503 46.01 10.79 -30.76
N GLU A 504 46.24 9.95 -31.75
CA GLU A 504 45.85 10.21 -33.13
C GLU A 504 44.34 10.21 -33.29
N ILE A 505 43.63 9.27 -32.65
CA ILE A 505 42.16 9.25 -32.66
C ILE A 505 41.60 10.51 -32.01
N THR A 506 42.15 10.97 -30.88
CA THR A 506 41.71 12.23 -30.26
C THR A 506 41.90 13.43 -31.17
N ARG A 507 42.99 13.48 -31.96
CA ARG A 507 43.22 14.56 -32.93
C ARG A 507 42.27 14.46 -34.11
N ALA A 508 42.09 13.27 -34.68
CA ALA A 508 41.25 13.06 -35.87
C ALA A 508 39.78 13.43 -35.64
N ILE A 509 39.27 13.28 -34.42
CA ILE A 509 37.89 13.64 -34.07
C ILE A 509 37.76 14.97 -33.31
N ASN A 510 38.86 15.73 -33.16
CA ASN A 510 38.92 16.95 -32.35
C ASN A 510 38.38 16.76 -30.91
N TYR A 511 38.76 15.66 -30.26
CA TYR A 511 38.31 15.33 -28.91
C TYR A 511 38.98 16.24 -27.87
N GLN A 512 38.16 16.97 -27.11
CA GLN A 512 38.60 17.91 -26.07
C GLN A 512 38.97 17.24 -24.73
N GLY A 513 38.84 15.92 -24.61
CA GLY A 513 39.16 15.17 -23.39
C GLY A 513 40.54 14.50 -23.43
N SER A 514 40.98 13.92 -22.30
CA SER A 514 42.29 13.25 -22.24
C SER A 514 42.29 11.92 -23.01
N SER A 515 43.43 11.59 -23.62
CA SER A 515 43.62 10.28 -24.29
C SER A 515 43.40 9.10 -23.34
N GLY A 516 43.65 9.25 -22.03
CA GLY A 516 43.41 8.23 -21.02
C GLY A 516 41.93 7.86 -20.83
N THR A 517 41.02 8.83 -20.91
CA THR A 517 39.57 8.54 -20.85
C THR A 517 39.06 7.87 -22.11
N LEU A 518 39.68 8.15 -23.26
CA LEU A 518 39.36 7.50 -24.52
C LEU A 518 39.81 6.03 -24.56
N VAL A 519 40.93 5.68 -23.93
CA VAL A 519 41.45 4.29 -23.90
C VAL A 519 40.44 3.30 -23.30
N THR A 520 39.73 3.69 -22.24
CA THR A 520 38.68 2.85 -21.64
C THR A 520 37.53 2.60 -22.63
N GLN A 521 37.13 3.61 -23.41
CA GLN A 521 36.08 3.50 -24.42
C GLN A 521 36.53 2.64 -25.61
N LEU A 522 37.75 2.85 -26.11
CA LEU A 522 38.33 2.03 -27.19
C LEU A 522 38.41 0.56 -26.78
N THR A 523 38.80 0.26 -25.54
CA THR A 523 38.83 -1.11 -25.01
C THR A 523 37.44 -1.75 -25.03
N GLN A 524 36.39 -1.01 -24.62
CA GLN A 524 35.02 -1.50 -24.67
C GLN A 524 34.54 -1.76 -26.11
N TRP A 525 34.97 -0.95 -27.07
CA TRP A 525 34.56 -1.11 -28.48
C TRP A 525 35.30 -2.23 -29.20
N VAL A 526 36.54 -2.53 -28.79
CA VAL A 526 37.23 -3.76 -29.19
C VAL A 526 36.45 -4.98 -28.72
N THR A 527 35.97 -5.01 -27.46
CA THR A 527 35.14 -6.12 -26.97
C THR A 527 33.82 -6.28 -27.74
N LYS A 528 33.30 -5.20 -28.32
CA LYS A 528 32.07 -5.21 -29.12
C LYS A 528 32.31 -5.45 -30.61
N GLY A 529 33.54 -5.71 -31.04
CA GLY A 529 33.89 -6.01 -32.43
C GLY A 529 33.91 -4.80 -33.37
N PHE A 530 33.84 -3.57 -32.85
CA PHE A 530 33.88 -2.36 -33.69
C PHE A 530 35.29 -1.95 -34.11
N LEU A 531 36.32 -2.42 -33.39
CA LEU A 531 37.73 -2.13 -33.64
C LEU A 531 38.56 -3.37 -33.30
N HIS A 532 39.72 -3.51 -33.92
CA HIS A 532 40.69 -4.53 -33.58
C HIS A 532 41.88 -3.90 -32.86
N LYS A 533 42.41 -4.56 -31.81
CA LYS A 533 43.57 -4.08 -31.06
C LYS A 533 44.74 -5.01 -31.31
N ILE A 534 45.73 -4.54 -32.05
CA ILE A 534 46.89 -5.35 -32.47
C ILE A 534 48.06 -5.27 -31.49
N ALA A 535 48.14 -4.20 -30.69
CA ALA A 535 49.17 -4.03 -29.67
C ALA A 535 48.70 -3.06 -28.56
N HIS A 536 49.52 -2.87 -27.53
CA HIS A 536 49.20 -1.94 -26.44
C HIS A 536 49.04 -0.51 -26.99
N GLY A 537 47.80 0.01 -26.97
CA GLY A 537 47.49 1.35 -27.46
C GLY A 537 47.50 1.48 -28.98
N ILE A 538 47.40 0.39 -29.75
CA ILE A 538 47.35 0.41 -31.22
C ILE A 538 46.08 -0.29 -31.70
N TYR A 539 45.28 0.40 -32.50
CA TYR A 539 43.97 -0.03 -32.99
C TYR A 539 43.90 0.02 -34.52
N THR A 540 43.21 -0.92 -35.14
CA THR A 540 42.95 -1.01 -36.58
C THR A 540 41.45 -1.27 -36.83
N PRO A 541 40.94 -1.08 -38.05
CA PRO A 541 39.62 -1.61 -38.40
C PRO A 541 39.53 -3.12 -38.11
N PRO A 542 38.33 -3.65 -37.84
CA PRO A 542 38.13 -5.10 -37.82
C PRO A 542 38.43 -5.69 -39.20
N PRO A 543 39.05 -6.89 -39.28
CA PRO A 543 39.27 -7.56 -40.55
C PRO A 543 37.92 -7.84 -41.25
N PRO A 544 37.88 -7.81 -42.60
CA PRO A 544 36.65 -8.09 -43.34
C PRO A 544 36.12 -9.49 -42.98
N THR A 545 34.86 -9.58 -42.58
CA THR A 545 34.21 -10.85 -42.28
C THR A 545 34.06 -11.68 -43.55
N THR A 546 34.81 -12.78 -43.66
CA THR A 546 34.62 -13.78 -44.71
C THR A 546 33.34 -14.57 -44.42
N ASN A 547 32.21 -14.10 -44.96
CA ASN A 547 30.97 -14.88 -45.02
C ASN A 547 31.19 -16.11 -45.89
N THR A 548 31.53 -17.25 -45.28
CA THR A 548 31.41 -18.56 -45.90
C THR A 548 29.96 -19.00 -45.79
N THR A 549 29.17 -18.63 -46.80
CA THR A 549 27.93 -19.32 -47.15
C THR A 549 28.29 -20.71 -47.68
N ASN A 550 27.68 -21.75 -47.09
CA ASN A 550 27.58 -23.06 -47.71
C ASN A 550 26.10 -23.49 -47.71
N PRO A 551 25.69 -24.29 -48.71
CA PRO A 551 24.42 -24.21 -49.41
C PRO A 551 23.18 -24.67 -48.63
#